data_AF-A0A849THK1-F1
#
_entry.id   AF-A0A849THK1-F1
#
_cell.length_a   1.000
_cell.length_b   1.000
_cell.length_c   1.000
_cell.angle_alpha   90.00
_cell.angle_beta   90.00
_cell.angle_gamma   90.00
#
_symmetry.space_group_name_H-M   'P 1'
#
loop_
_entity.id
_entity.type
_entity.pdbx_description
1 polymer ?
#
loop_
_entity_poly.entity_id
_entity_poly.type
_entity_poly.pdbx_seq_one_letter_code
_entity_poly.pdbx_strand_id
1 'polypeptide(L)'
;KVRNPDNTPDVWEQAGLENFQKQITGGADPKKIELFEVTQTKEGQSIFRYMRPIMMGDVCMACHGPAVALDVKGEISQYYPDDKAVGYNLNELRGAFTLVQQLD
;
A
#
# COMPACT_ATOMS: atom_id res chain seq x y z
N LYS A 1 -0.66 -6.66 -0.08
CA LYS A 1 -1.43 -7.53 0.86
C LYS A 1 -2.16 -6.61 1.85
N VAL A 2 -3.43 -6.85 2.18
CA VAL A 2 -4.24 -5.92 2.99
C VAL A 2 -4.64 -6.52 4.33
N ARG A 3 -4.89 -5.66 5.33
CA ARG A 3 -5.44 -6.04 6.65
C ARG A 3 -6.93 -5.75 6.71
N ASN A 4 -7.30 -4.49 6.48
CA ASN A 4 -8.67 -4.11 6.20
C ASN A 4 -8.95 -4.37 4.70
N PRO A 5 -9.98 -5.17 4.34
CA PRO A 5 -10.42 -5.37 2.96
C PRO A 5 -10.70 -4.07 2.19
N ASP A 6 -11.12 -3.00 2.85
CA ASP A 6 -11.39 -1.70 2.21
C ASP A 6 -10.15 -1.05 1.59
N ASN A 7 -8.95 -1.50 1.97
CA ASN A 7 -7.69 -1.05 1.38
C ASN A 7 -7.28 -1.87 0.14
N THR A 8 -8.18 -2.68 -0.41
CA THR A 8 -7.91 -3.43 -1.64
C THR A 8 -7.75 -2.43 -2.79
N PRO A 9 -6.60 -2.43 -3.50
CA PRO A 9 -6.34 -1.45 -4.53
C PRO A 9 -7.29 -1.64 -5.71
N ASP A 10 -7.64 -0.53 -6.37
CA ASP A 10 -8.26 -0.60 -7.69
C ASP A 10 -7.23 -0.97 -8.78
N VAL A 11 -7.68 -1.01 -10.05
CA VAL A 11 -6.82 -1.38 -11.19
C VAL A 11 -5.63 -0.42 -11.36
N TRP A 12 -5.82 0.88 -11.15
CA TRP A 12 -4.76 1.87 -11.30
C TRP A 12 -3.77 1.80 -10.14
N GLU A 13 -4.29 1.65 -8.91
CA GLU A 13 -3.47 1.52 -7.72
C GLU A 13 -2.63 0.25 -7.75
N GLN A 14 -3.21 -0.86 -8.22
CA GLN A 14 -2.48 -2.11 -8.40
C GLN A 14 -1.32 -1.95 -9.40
N ALA A 15 -1.57 -1.31 -10.56
CA ALA A 15 -0.53 -1.02 -11.53
C ALA A 15 0.55 -0.07 -10.95
N GLY A 16 0.15 0.91 -10.15
CA GLY A 16 1.06 1.81 -9.44
C GLY A 16 1.96 1.07 -8.45
N LEU A 17 1.41 0.14 -7.67
CA LEU A 17 2.17 -0.71 -6.73
C LEU A 17 3.18 -1.60 -7.47
N GLU A 18 2.80 -2.21 -8.59
CA GLU A 18 3.71 -3.01 -9.42
C GLU A 18 4.84 -2.16 -10.01
N ASN A 19 4.54 -0.95 -10.45
CA ASN A 19 5.53 0.00 -10.94
C ASN A 19 6.51 0.41 -9.82
N PHE A 20 6.01 0.75 -8.62
CA PHE A 20 6.87 1.04 -7.47
C PHE A 20 7.77 -0.14 -7.13
N GLN A 21 7.21 -1.36 -7.09
CA GLN A 21 8.00 -2.56 -6.81
C GLN A 21 9.13 -2.73 -7.82
N LYS A 22 8.85 -2.53 -9.11
CA LYS A 22 9.86 -2.61 -10.18
C LYS A 22 10.97 -1.57 -10.00
N GLN A 23 10.61 -0.31 -9.73
CA GLN A 23 11.57 0.77 -9.54
C GLN A 23 12.45 0.54 -8.31
N ILE A 24 11.85 0.13 -7.18
CA ILE A 24 12.56 -0.13 -5.93
C ILE A 24 13.53 -1.30 -6.10
N THR A 25 13.11 -2.39 -6.73
CA THR A 25 14.00 -3.52 -7.07
C THR A 25 15.12 -3.09 -8.02
N GLY A 26 14.87 -2.09 -8.87
CA GLY A 26 15.87 -1.45 -9.74
C GLY A 26 16.81 -0.46 -9.02
N GLY A 27 16.66 -0.26 -7.71
CA GLY A 27 17.53 0.61 -6.90
C GLY A 27 17.05 2.06 -6.77
N ALA A 28 15.83 2.39 -7.20
CA ALA A 28 15.26 3.71 -6.96
C ALA A 28 15.05 3.97 -5.46
N ASP A 29 15.30 5.20 -5.02
CA ASP A 29 14.98 5.64 -3.66
C ASP A 29 13.45 5.76 -3.49
N PRO A 30 12.80 4.94 -2.65
CA PRO A 30 11.35 4.99 -2.47
C PRO A 30 10.81 6.35 -2.01
N LYS A 31 11.66 7.18 -1.38
CA LYS A 31 11.26 8.52 -0.93
C LYS A 31 11.13 9.53 -2.07
N LYS A 32 11.68 9.22 -3.25
CA LYS A 32 11.77 10.10 -4.41
C LYS A 32 10.91 9.63 -5.60
N ILE A 33 10.19 8.52 -5.46
CA ILE A 33 9.29 8.02 -6.48
C ILE A 33 7.85 8.27 -6.05
N GLU A 34 7.05 8.77 -6.98
CA GLU A 34 5.65 9.11 -6.80
C GLU A 34 4.95 8.85 -8.14
N LEU A 35 3.64 8.63 -8.10
CA LEU A 35 2.82 8.48 -9.30
C LEU A 35 1.68 9.48 -9.24
N PHE A 36 1.36 10.11 -10.36
CA PHE A 36 0.17 10.94 -10.48
C PHE A 36 -0.44 10.81 -11.86
N GLU A 37 -1.75 11.03 -11.94
CA GLU A 37 -2.46 11.15 -13.21
C GLU A 37 -3.61 12.16 -13.12
N VAL A 38 -3.97 12.73 -14.27
CA VAL A 38 -5.25 13.40 -14.44
C VAL A 38 -6.10 12.53 -15.36
N THR A 39 -7.28 12.13 -14.90
CA THR A 39 -8.19 11.26 -15.64
C THR A 39 -9.64 11.71 -15.43
N GLN A 40 -10.58 11.07 -16.11
CA GLN A 40 -12.01 11.32 -15.90
C GLN A 40 -12.66 10.12 -15.21
N THR A 41 -13.57 10.43 -14.29
CA THR A 41 -14.49 9.43 -13.73
C THR A 41 -15.45 8.93 -14.81
N LYS A 42 -16.20 7.86 -14.51
CA LYS A 42 -17.22 7.34 -15.43
C LYS A 42 -18.32 8.37 -15.70
N GLU A 43 -18.52 9.28 -14.76
CA GLU A 43 -19.47 10.39 -14.80
C GLU A 43 -18.92 11.62 -15.54
N GLY A 44 -17.70 11.54 -16.09
CA GLY A 44 -17.07 12.61 -16.88
C GLY A 44 -16.38 13.70 -16.06
N GLN A 45 -16.32 13.58 -14.74
CA GLN A 45 -15.64 14.54 -13.87
C GLN A 45 -14.12 14.35 -13.95
N SER A 46 -13.39 15.43 -14.19
CA SER A 46 -11.93 15.42 -14.14
C SER A 46 -11.44 15.23 -12.70
N ILE A 47 -10.50 14.32 -12.51
CA ILE A 47 -9.88 14.02 -11.22
C ILE A 47 -8.37 13.98 -11.37
N PHE A 48 -7.68 14.45 -10.34
CA PHE A 48 -6.26 14.20 -10.12
C PHE A 48 -6.11 13.05 -9.14
N ARG A 49 -5.27 12.07 -9.47
CA ARG A 49 -4.90 10.97 -8.58
C ARG A 49 -3.42 11.03 -8.28
N TYR A 50 -3.04 10.65 -7.07
CA TYR A 50 -1.66 10.62 -6.59
C TYR A 50 -1.41 9.35 -5.76
N MET A 51 -0.21 8.79 -5.87
CA MET A 51 0.27 7.71 -5.01
C MET A 51 1.71 7.90 -4.57
N ARG A 52 1.98 7.43 -3.36
CA ARG A 52 3.33 7.35 -2.78
C ARG A 52 3.56 6.01 -2.09
N PRO A 53 4.68 5.30 -2.35
CA PRO A 53 4.92 4.00 -1.73
C PRO A 53 5.13 4.13 -0.21
N ILE A 54 4.70 3.08 0.50
CA ILE A 54 4.95 2.89 1.92
C ILE A 54 5.94 1.74 2.06
N MET A 55 7.09 2.00 2.67
CA MET A 55 8.10 0.98 2.95
C MET A 55 7.96 0.48 4.38
N MET A 56 8.24 -0.81 4.59
CA MET A 56 8.34 -1.38 5.92
C MET A 56 9.57 -0.85 6.66
N GLY A 57 9.33 -0.25 7.83
CA GLY A 57 10.38 0.10 8.80
C GLY A 57 10.37 -0.82 10.02
N ASP A 58 11.29 -0.58 10.96
CA ASP A 58 11.48 -1.43 12.14
C ASP A 58 10.20 -1.58 12.98
N VAL A 59 9.53 -0.46 13.26
CA VAL A 59 8.28 -0.46 14.04
C VAL A 59 7.15 -1.23 13.37
N CYS A 60 7.17 -1.34 12.04
CA CYS A 60 6.15 -2.07 11.29
C CYS A 60 6.26 -3.59 11.52
N MET A 61 7.46 -4.09 11.84
CA MET A 61 7.74 -5.52 11.98
C MET A 61 7.07 -6.15 13.19
N ALA A 62 6.74 -5.37 14.22
CA ALA A 62 6.01 -5.85 15.40
C ALA A 62 4.68 -6.53 15.05
N CYS A 63 4.01 -6.07 13.98
CA CYS A 63 2.68 -6.56 13.58
C CYS A 63 2.61 -7.12 12.15
N HIS A 64 3.59 -6.79 11.30
CA HIS A 64 3.60 -7.17 9.87
C HIS A 64 4.80 -8.04 9.47
N GLY A 65 5.74 -8.28 10.39
CA GLY A 65 6.96 -9.05 10.12
C GLY A 65 6.72 -10.55 9.92
N PRO A 66 7.80 -11.34 9.73
CA PRO A 66 7.72 -12.79 9.59
C PRO A 66 7.48 -13.51 10.92
N ALA A 67 7.81 -12.85 12.04
CA ALA A 67 7.60 -13.35 13.39
C ALA A 67 6.81 -12.30 14.18
N VAL A 68 5.52 -12.56 14.37
CA VAL A 68 4.60 -11.72 15.16
C VAL A 68 4.30 -12.45 16.47
N ALA A 69 4.33 -11.73 17.58
CA ALA A 69 4.04 -12.29 18.90
C ALA A 69 2.62 -12.89 18.96
N LEU A 70 2.44 -13.96 19.74
CA LEU A 70 1.19 -14.74 19.73
C LEU A 70 -0.02 -13.94 20.22
N ASP A 71 0.17 -13.08 21.22
CA ASP A 71 -0.84 -12.16 21.73
C ASP A 71 -1.29 -11.16 20.67
N VAL A 72 -0.34 -10.51 19.99
CA VAL A 72 -0.60 -9.58 18.87
C VAL A 72 -1.32 -10.30 17.73
N LYS A 73 -0.89 -11.52 17.38
CA LYS A 73 -1.55 -12.33 16.35
C LYS A 73 -2.99 -12.68 16.75
N GLY A 74 -3.24 -12.98 18.03
CA GLY A 74 -4.57 -13.23 18.57
C GLY A 74 -5.51 -12.05 18.37
N GLU A 75 -5.07 -10.85 18.76
CA GLU A 75 -5.84 -9.61 18.57
C GLU A 75 -6.10 -9.33 17.08
N ILE A 76 -5.07 -9.48 16.23
CA ILE A 76 -5.23 -9.30 14.78
C ILE A 76 -6.29 -10.26 14.23
N SER A 77 -6.23 -11.55 14.55
CA SER A 77 -7.20 -12.53 14.04
C SER A 77 -8.62 -12.30 14.55
N GLN A 78 -8.79 -11.72 15.75
CA GLN A 78 -10.10 -11.36 16.29
C GLN A 78 -10.77 -10.24 15.49
N TYR A 79 -10.03 -9.16 15.19
CA TYR A 79 -10.59 -7.98 14.50
C TYR A 79 -10.46 -8.05 12.98
N TYR A 80 -9.53 -8.83 12.45
CA TYR A 80 -9.21 -8.96 11.03
C TYR A 80 -9.04 -10.45 10.67
N PRO A 81 -10.13 -11.22 10.63
CA PRO A 81 -10.07 -12.67 10.35
C PRO A 81 -9.47 -13.00 8.99
N ASP A 82 -9.58 -12.09 8.01
CA ASP A 82 -9.03 -12.23 6.67
C ASP A 82 -7.70 -11.48 6.47
N ASP A 83 -6.98 -11.14 7.56
CA ASP A 83 -5.71 -10.41 7.48
C ASP A 83 -4.69 -11.14 6.60
N LYS A 84 -4.16 -10.43 5.60
CA LYS A 84 -3.06 -10.89 4.75
C LYS A 84 -1.79 -10.07 4.96
N ALA A 85 -1.81 -9.06 5.84
CA ALA A 85 -0.73 -8.10 5.99
C ALA A 85 0.37 -8.58 6.96
N VAL A 86 0.88 -9.79 6.80
CA VAL A 86 1.97 -10.35 7.61
C VAL A 86 3.04 -10.99 6.74
N GLY A 87 4.18 -11.37 7.33
CA GLY A 87 5.25 -12.05 6.59
C GLY A 87 6.05 -11.14 5.69
N TYR A 88 6.07 -9.83 5.96
CA TYR A 88 6.91 -8.88 5.25
C TYR A 88 8.32 -8.83 5.86
N ASN A 89 9.29 -8.44 5.05
CA ASN A 89 10.64 -8.13 5.52
C ASN A 89 10.85 -6.61 5.69
N LEU A 90 11.92 -6.26 6.41
CA LEU A 90 12.38 -4.87 6.50
C LEU A 90 12.68 -4.32 5.10
N ASN A 91 12.30 -3.07 4.85
CA ASN A 91 12.42 -2.39 3.56
C ASN A 91 11.63 -3.03 2.40
N GLU A 92 10.70 -3.95 2.67
CA GLU A 92 9.75 -4.43 1.65
C GLU A 92 8.65 -3.38 1.40
N LEU A 93 8.11 -3.35 0.18
CA LEU A 93 6.97 -2.48 -0.16
C LEU A 93 5.71 -2.96 0.59
N ARG A 94 5.22 -2.15 1.52
CA ARG A 94 3.97 -2.43 2.25
C ARG A 94 2.76 -2.28 1.34
N GLY A 95 2.75 -1.20 0.57
CA GLY A 95 1.58 -0.65 -0.12
C GLY A 95 1.87 0.80 -0.52
N ALA A 96 0.84 1.63 -0.62
CA ALA A 96 0.98 3.04 -0.94
C ALA A 96 -0.09 3.88 -0.23
N PHE A 97 0.22 5.15 0.00
CA PHE A 97 -0.82 6.17 0.20
C PHE A 97 -1.37 6.54 -1.17
N THR A 98 -2.68 6.72 -1.25
CA THR A 98 -3.40 7.13 -2.46
C THR A 98 -4.29 8.32 -2.13
N LEU A 99 -4.40 9.27 -3.06
CA LEU A 99 -5.26 10.44 -2.93
C LEU A 99 -5.95 10.70 -4.26
N VAL A 100 -7.24 11.06 -4.20
CA VAL A 100 -8.03 11.50 -5.34
C VAL A 100 -8.59 12.86 -5.02
N GLN A 101 -8.41 13.81 -5.93
CA GLN A 101 -8.92 15.17 -5.84
C GLN A 101 -9.75 15.47 -7.10
N GLN A 102 -10.96 15.98 -6.93
CA GLN A 102 -11.74 16.52 -8.05
C GLN A 102 -11.10 17.80 -8.56
N LEU A 103 -11.09 17.96 -9.88
CA LEU A 103 -10.63 19.17 -10.54
C LEU A 103 -11.84 19.94 -11.05
N ASP A 104 -11.95 21.20 -10.62
CA ASP A 104 -13.01 22.13 -11.02
C ASP A 104 -12.84 22.60 -12.48
#